data_AF-A0A2J8U5T9-F1
#
_entry.id   AF-A0A2J8U5T9-F1
#
_cell.length_a   1.000
_cell.length_b   1.000
_cell.length_c   1.000
_cell.angle_alpha   90.00
_cell.angle_beta   90.00
_cell.angle_gamma   90.00
#
_symmetry.space_group_name_H-M   'P 1'
#
loop_
_entity.id
_entity.type
_entity.pdbx_description
1 polymer ?
#
loop_
_entity_poly.entity_id
_entity_poly.type
_entity_poly.pdbx_seq_one_letter_code
_entity_poly.pdbx_strand_id
1 'polypeptide(L)'
;MECADEPCDAYEVEQTPQGFRSTVKAPSLLYKHIVGKRGDTRKKIEMETKTSISIPKPGQDGEIVITGQHRNGVISARTRIDVLLDTFRRKQPFTHFLAFFLNEVEVQEGFLRFQEEVLAKCSM
;
A
#
# COMPACT_ATOMS: atom_id res chain seq x y z
N MET A 1 16.60 -2.40 23.08
CA MET A 1 16.29 -1.53 21.93
C MET A 1 16.89 -2.19 20.72
N GLU A 2 16.14 -3.09 20.12
CA GLU A 2 16.56 -3.80 18.91
C GLU A 2 15.76 -3.18 17.78
N CYS A 3 16.40 -2.29 17.04
CA CYS A 3 15.94 -1.91 15.72
C CYS A 3 16.13 -3.15 14.83
N ALA A 4 15.14 -4.04 14.82
CA ALA A 4 15.05 -5.03 13.76
C ALA A 4 14.77 -4.24 12.47
N ASP A 5 15.82 -3.99 11.69
CA ASP A 5 15.67 -3.65 10.28
C ASP A 5 14.77 -4.73 9.68
N GLU A 6 13.53 -4.37 9.36
CA GLU A 6 12.66 -5.24 8.56
C GLU A 6 13.42 -5.63 7.29
N PRO A 7 13.37 -6.92 6.88
CA PRO A 7 14.06 -7.35 5.68
C PRO A 7 13.57 -6.52 4.49
N CYS A 8 14.52 -5.95 3.76
CA CYS A 8 14.37 -5.21 2.51
C CYS A 8 13.78 -6.07 1.35
N ASP A 9 13.18 -7.22 1.67
CA ASP A 9 12.55 -8.19 0.77
C ASP A 9 11.01 -8.14 0.78
N ALA A 10 10.42 -7.08 1.33
CA ALA A 10 8.97 -6.88 1.29
C ALA A 10 8.39 -6.73 -0.14
N TYR A 11 9.24 -6.50 -1.15
CA TYR A 11 8.81 -6.23 -2.51
C TYR A 11 9.35 -7.26 -3.50
N GLU A 12 8.45 -7.81 -4.32
CA GLU A 12 8.84 -8.56 -5.51
C GLU A 12 9.50 -7.61 -6.52
N VAL A 13 10.79 -7.85 -6.77
CA VAL A 13 11.59 -7.15 -7.76
C VAL A 13 12.14 -8.16 -8.75
N GLU A 14 11.61 -8.12 -9.96
CA GLU A 14 11.99 -8.99 -11.06
C GLU A 14 13.29 -8.49 -11.71
N GLN A 15 14.22 -9.40 -12.01
CA GLN A 15 15.36 -9.10 -12.86
C GLN A 15 14.94 -9.16 -14.33
N THR A 16 15.32 -8.15 -15.11
CA THR A 16 15.04 -8.01 -16.53
C THR A 16 16.35 -7.90 -17.31
N PRO A 17 16.35 -8.08 -18.65
CA PRO A 17 17.56 -7.92 -19.46
C PRO A 17 18.21 -6.53 -19.35
N GLN A 18 17.44 -5.51 -18.96
CA GLN A 18 17.87 -4.11 -18.90
C GLN A 18 18.03 -3.59 -17.45
N GLY A 19 17.92 -4.45 -16.44
CA GLY A 19 18.02 -4.07 -15.03
C GLY A 19 16.97 -4.76 -14.16
N PHE A 20 16.26 -4.01 -13.33
CA PHE A 20 15.28 -4.50 -12.38
C PHE A 20 13.93 -3.82 -12.60
N ARG A 21 12.85 -4.54 -12.27
CA ARG A 21 11.47 -4.09 -12.42
C ARG A 21 10.64 -4.44 -11.18
N SER A 22 9.73 -3.55 -10.79
CA SER A 22 8.68 -3.83 -9.80
C SER A 22 7.38 -3.14 -10.21
N THR A 23 6.23 -3.68 -9.79
CA THR A 23 4.91 -3.14 -10.17
C THR A 23 4.01 -2.85 -8.97
N VAL A 24 3.38 -1.66 -8.97
CA VAL A 24 2.49 -1.18 -7.91
C VAL A 24 1.04 -1.21 -8.39
N LYS A 25 0.19 -1.93 -7.64
CA LYS A 25 -1.26 -1.88 -7.81
C LYS A 25 -1.83 -0.73 -6.99
N ALA A 26 -2.46 0.24 -7.66
CA ALA A 26 -3.15 1.34 -7.00
C ALA A 26 -4.37 1.78 -7.83
N PRO A 27 -5.46 2.25 -7.19
CA PRO A 27 -6.57 2.88 -7.90
C PRO A 27 -6.10 4.06 -8.76
N SER A 28 -6.64 4.19 -9.97
CA SER A 28 -6.27 5.26 -10.91
C SER A 28 -6.50 6.67 -10.38
N LEU A 29 -7.46 6.83 -9.46
CA LEU A 29 -7.72 8.06 -8.72
C LEU A 29 -6.50 8.56 -7.91
N LEU A 30 -5.61 7.65 -7.50
CA LEU A 30 -4.43 7.97 -6.71
C LEU A 30 -3.20 8.29 -7.57
N TYR A 31 -3.21 7.99 -8.87
CA TYR A 31 -2.07 8.25 -9.76
C TYR A 31 -1.65 9.72 -9.78
N LYS A 32 -2.62 10.63 -9.75
CA LYS A 32 -2.37 12.09 -9.72
C LYS A 32 -1.47 12.52 -8.55
N HIS A 33 -1.53 11.79 -7.44
CA HIS A 33 -0.77 12.10 -6.25
C HIS A 33 0.69 11.63 -6.33
N ILE A 34 0.95 10.54 -7.07
CA ILE A 34 2.31 10.08 -7.38
C ILE A 34 2.94 10.99 -8.43
N VAL A 35 2.17 11.37 -9.47
CA VAL A 35 2.61 12.34 -10.49
C VAL A 35 2.96 13.67 -9.83
N GLY A 36 2.08 14.19 -8.97
CA GLY A 36 2.25 15.48 -8.32
C GLY A 36 2.01 16.66 -9.26
N LYS A 37 2.15 17.88 -8.74
CA LYS A 37 1.98 19.11 -9.54
C LYS A 37 3.00 19.12 -10.68
N ARG A 38 2.54 19.25 -11.94
CA ARG A 38 3.39 19.24 -13.15
C ARG A 38 4.31 18.02 -13.30
N GLY A 39 4.03 16.91 -12.60
CA GLY A 39 4.90 15.74 -12.61
C GLY A 39 6.11 15.83 -11.68
N ASP A 40 6.22 16.88 -10.86
CA ASP A 40 7.42 17.17 -10.07
C ASP A 40 7.72 16.07 -9.04
N THR A 41 6.70 15.50 -8.40
CA THR A 41 6.87 14.44 -7.42
C THR A 41 7.43 13.18 -8.06
N ARG A 42 6.85 12.73 -9.18
CA ARG A 42 7.36 11.57 -9.93
C ARG A 42 8.81 11.79 -10.38
N LYS A 43 9.08 12.94 -11.02
CA LYS A 43 10.42 13.29 -11.51
C LYS A 43 11.45 13.34 -10.37
N LYS A 44 11.07 13.87 -9.21
CA LYS A 44 11.93 13.91 -8.04
C LYS A 44 12.29 12.50 -7.56
N ILE A 45 11.31 11.60 -7.49
CA ILE A 45 11.56 10.20 -7.13
C ILE A 45 12.48 9.56 -8.17
N GLU A 46 12.14 9.63 -9.46
CA GLU A 46 12.94 9.09 -10.58
C GLU A 46 14.41 9.55 -10.51
N MET A 47 14.64 10.84 -10.26
CA MET A 47 15.97 11.44 -10.14
C MET A 47 16.73 10.92 -8.91
N GLU A 48 16.12 10.94 -7.73
CA GLU A 48 16.78 10.58 -6.48
C GLU A 48 17.08 9.08 -6.39
N THR A 49 16.26 8.23 -7.00
CA THR A 49 16.43 6.77 -6.97
C THR A 49 17.07 6.20 -8.24
N LYS A 50 17.34 7.03 -9.26
CA LYS A 50 17.86 6.63 -10.57
C LYS A 50 17.00 5.55 -11.23
N THR A 51 15.68 5.77 -11.22
CA THR A 51 14.68 4.86 -11.79
C THR A 51 13.78 5.59 -12.79
N SER A 52 13.00 4.83 -13.55
CA SER A 52 11.90 5.33 -14.36
C SER A 52 10.58 4.78 -13.82
N ILE A 53 9.56 5.65 -13.75
CA ILE A 53 8.24 5.33 -13.23
C ILE A 53 7.21 5.56 -14.34
N SER A 54 6.68 4.48 -14.89
CA SER A 54 5.58 4.50 -15.85
C SER A 54 4.25 4.37 -15.12
N ILE A 55 3.38 5.37 -15.29
CA ILE A 55 2.05 5.41 -14.68
C ILE A 55 1.03 5.35 -15.82
N PRO A 56 0.04 4.43 -15.78
CA PRO A 56 -1.02 4.36 -16.77
C PRO A 56 -1.81 5.68 -16.87
N LYS A 57 -2.45 5.91 -18.03
CA LYS A 57 -3.27 7.10 -18.22
C LYS A 57 -4.49 7.07 -17.28
N PRO A 58 -4.98 8.22 -16.79
CA PRO A 58 -6.22 8.27 -16.02
C PRO A 58 -7.37 7.62 -16.81
N GLY A 59 -8.07 6.67 -16.18
CA GLY A 59 -9.16 5.92 -16.81
C GLY A 59 -8.73 4.67 -17.59
N GLN A 60 -7.44 4.35 -17.67
CA GLN A 60 -6.96 3.05 -18.12
C GLN A 60 -6.62 2.17 -16.92
N ASP A 61 -7.00 0.89 -17.01
CA ASP A 61 -6.54 -0.12 -16.07
C ASP A 61 -5.08 -0.46 -16.33
N GLY A 62 -4.31 -0.60 -15.26
CA GLY A 62 -2.90 -0.97 -15.34
C GLY A 62 -2.19 -0.85 -14.00
N GLU A 63 -0.97 -1.34 -13.97
CA GLU A 63 -0.08 -1.22 -12.83
C GLU A 63 0.93 -0.09 -13.09
N ILE A 64 1.34 0.58 -12.01
CA ILE A 64 2.47 1.50 -12.07
C ILE A 64 3.73 0.63 -12.17
N VAL A 65 4.55 0.87 -13.19
CA VAL A 65 5.76 0.09 -13.42
C VAL A 65 6.98 0.93 -13.05
N ILE A 66 7.83 0.40 -12.19
CA ILE A 66 9.10 0.99 -11.80
C ILE A 66 10.21 0.16 -12.41
N THR A 67 11.13 0.80 -13.14
CA THR A 67 12.31 0.16 -13.72
C THR A 67 13.58 0.91 -13.33
N GLY A 68 14.71 0.20 -13.23
CA GLY A 68 15.98 0.82 -12.91
C GLY A 68 17.15 -0.14 -13.06
N GLN A 69 18.37 0.39 -13.18
CA GLN A 69 19.57 -0.45 -13.34
C GLN A 69 19.96 -1.19 -12.05
N HIS A 70 19.56 -0.68 -10.88
CA HIS A 70 19.93 -1.25 -9.58
C HIS A 70 18.69 -1.62 -8.77
N ARG A 71 18.69 -2.83 -8.19
CA ARG A 71 17.59 -3.35 -7.34
C ARG A 71 17.25 -2.37 -6.22
N ASN A 72 18.25 -1.84 -5.52
CA ASN A 72 18.05 -0.90 -4.40
C ASN A 72 17.35 0.40 -4.83
N GLY A 73 17.62 0.88 -6.05
CA GLY A 73 16.93 2.06 -6.60
C GLY A 73 15.45 1.78 -6.84
N VAL A 74 15.12 0.61 -7.40
CA VAL A 74 13.74 0.16 -7.61
C VAL A 74 12.99 0.00 -6.28
N ILE A 75 13.61 -0.62 -5.28
CA ILE A 75 13.03 -0.76 -3.94
C ILE A 75 12.81 0.61 -3.29
N SER A 76 13.79 1.51 -3.36
CA SER A 76 13.66 2.85 -2.78
C SER A 76 12.53 3.66 -3.44
N ALA A 77 12.41 3.60 -4.77
CA ALA A 77 11.29 4.22 -5.48
C ALA A 77 9.95 3.60 -5.07
N ARG A 78 9.91 2.27 -4.95
CA ARG A 78 8.70 1.53 -4.56
C ARG A 78 8.20 1.95 -3.18
N THR A 79 9.08 1.92 -2.18
CA THR A 79 8.77 2.34 -0.81
C THR A 79 8.22 3.77 -0.77
N ARG A 80 8.81 4.70 -1.53
CA ARG A 80 8.34 6.09 -1.58
C ARG A 80 6.94 6.21 -2.20
N ILE A 81 6.65 5.44 -3.25
CA ILE A 81 5.31 5.41 -3.85
C ILE A 81 4.29 4.85 -2.86
N ASP A 82 4.61 3.76 -2.15
CA ASP A 82 3.71 3.17 -1.16
C ASP A 82 3.42 4.13 0.01
N VAL A 83 4.44 4.84 0.51
CA VAL A 83 4.27 5.87 1.54
C VAL A 83 3.35 7.01 1.07
N LEU A 84 3.49 7.46 -0.18
CA LEU A 84 2.59 8.46 -0.75
C LEU A 84 1.16 7.90 -0.82
N LEU A 85 0.99 6.71 -1.38
CA LEU A 85 -0.31 6.06 -1.50
C LEU A 85 -1.01 5.89 -0.15
N ASP A 86 -0.31 5.42 0.87
CA ASP A 86 -0.84 5.27 2.23
C ASP A 86 -1.27 6.63 2.81
N THR A 87 -0.41 7.65 2.67
CA THR A 87 -0.70 9.02 3.12
C THR A 87 -1.97 9.58 2.48
N PHE A 88 -2.18 9.35 1.18
CA PHE A 88 -3.36 9.84 0.49
C PHE A 88 -4.61 9.00 0.76
N ARG A 89 -4.46 7.69 0.95
CA ARG A 89 -5.55 6.80 1.37
C ARG A 89 -6.12 7.22 2.73
N ARG A 90 -5.27 7.50 3.71
CA ARG A 90 -5.70 7.97 5.05
C ARG A 90 -6.41 9.32 5.03
N LYS A 91 -6.15 10.15 4.02
CA LYS A 91 -6.80 11.46 3.84
C LYS A 91 -8.12 11.39 3.07
N GLN A 92 -8.44 10.25 2.45
CA GLN A 92 -9.73 10.10 1.79
C GLN A 92 -10.84 10.06 2.85
N PRO A 93 -11.97 10.76 2.61
CA PRO A 93 -13.14 10.57 3.46
C PRO A 93 -13.60 9.10 3.36
N PHE A 94 -14.34 8.65 4.38
CA PHE A 94 -14.95 7.32 4.33
C PHE A 94 -15.77 7.18 3.05
N THR A 95 -15.38 6.21 2.22
CA THR A 95 -16.00 5.99 0.91
C THR A 95 -17.14 4.99 0.97
N HIS A 96 -17.19 4.16 2.01
CA HIS A 96 -18.17 3.09 2.16
C HIS A 96 -18.72 3.08 3.60
N PHE A 97 -20.01 2.87 3.74
CA PHE A 97 -20.65 2.50 4.99
C PHE A 97 -20.82 0.98 4.98
N LEU A 98 -20.07 0.28 5.84
CA LEU A 98 -20.20 -1.17 5.99
C LEU A 98 -21.20 -1.45 7.10
N ALA A 99 -22.38 -1.96 6.73
CA ALA A 99 -23.35 -2.50 7.66
C ALA A 99 -23.22 -4.03 7.63
N PHE A 100 -22.78 -4.61 8.74
CA PHE A 100 -22.82 -6.05 8.94
C PHE A 100 -24.12 -6.39 9.68
N PHE A 101 -24.95 -7.23 9.08
CA PHE A 101 -26.11 -7.78 9.77
C PHE A 101 -25.62 -8.82 10.77
N LEU A 102 -25.55 -8.45 12.05
CA LEU A 102 -25.11 -9.33 13.14
C LEU A 102 -26.22 -10.32 13.59
N ASN A 103 -27.08 -10.71 12.65
CA ASN A 103 -28.22 -11.57 12.90
C ASN A 103 -27.91 -13.06 12.65
N GLU A 104 -26.72 -13.36 12.14
CA GLU A 104 -26.26 -14.74 11.98
C GLU A 104 -26.05 -15.41 13.34
N VAL A 105 -26.55 -16.64 13.48
CA VAL A 105 -26.55 -17.39 14.74
C VAL A 105 -25.13 -17.53 15.30
N GLU A 106 -24.16 -17.84 14.44
CA GLU A 106 -22.75 -18.01 14.82
C GLU A 106 -22.15 -16.75 15.46
N VAL A 107 -22.57 -15.56 15.00
CA VAL A 107 -22.11 -14.28 15.53
C VAL A 107 -22.73 -14.02 16.90
N GLN A 108 -24.03 -14.33 17.05
CA GLN A 108 -24.74 -14.18 18.32
C GLN A 108 -24.18 -15.11 19.40
N GLU A 109 -23.97 -16.38 19.06
CA GLU A 109 -23.36 -17.36 19.97
C GLU A 109 -21.92 -16.98 20.34
N GLY A 110 -21.14 -16.52 19.36
CA GLY A 110 -19.79 -16.03 19.60
C GLY A 110 -19.76 -14.83 20.55
N PHE A 111 -20.69 -13.89 20.40
CA PHE A 111 -20.82 -12.72 21.29
C PHE A 111 -21.20 -13.12 22.72
N LEU A 112 -22.19 -14.01 22.88
CA LEU A 112 -22.62 -14.49 24.20
C LEU A 112 -21.49 -15.21 24.94
N ARG A 113 -20.76 -16.09 24.24
CA ARG A 113 -19.59 -16.76 24.82
C ARG A 113 -18.52 -15.76 25.27
N PHE A 114 -18.24 -14.75 24.44
CA PHE A 114 -17.30 -13.69 24.80
C PHE A 114 -17.75 -12.92 26.05
N GLN A 115 -19.05 -12.58 26.14
CA GLN A 115 -19.62 -11.89 27.30
C GLN A 115 -19.43 -12.70 28.58
N GLU A 116 -19.72 -13.99 28.56
CA GLU A 116 -19.53 -14.90 29.71
C GLU A 116 -18.07 -14.93 30.16
N GLU A 117 -17.13 -15.08 29.22
CA GLU A 117 -15.70 -15.11 29.50
C GLU A 117 -15.20 -13.80 30.13
N VAL A 118 -15.66 -12.65 29.64
CA VAL A 118 -15.28 -11.34 30.17
C VAL A 118 -15.83 -11.15 31.58
N LEU A 119 -17.11 -11.46 31.81
CA LEU A 119 -17.71 -11.34 33.13
C LEU A 119 -17.02 -12.27 34.14
N ALA A 120 -16.69 -13.50 33.75
CA ALA A 120 -15.95 -14.41 34.61
C ALA A 120 -14.56 -13.87 35.00
N LYS A 121 -13.85 -13.22 34.07
CA LYS A 121 -12.51 -12.66 34.30
C LYS A 121 -12.51 -11.35 35.09
N CYS A 122 -13.55 -10.53 34.95
CA CYS A 122 -13.63 -9.20 35.56
C CYS A 122 -14.45 -9.15 36.87
N SER A 123 -15.00 -10.28 37.32
CA SER A 123 -15.74 -10.38 38.59
C SER A 123 -14.86 -10.83 39.78
N MET A 124 -13.55 -10.92 39.59
CA MET A 124 -12.52 -11.03 40.65
C MET A 124 -11.81 -9.69 40.81
#